data_AF-A0A8J6YD87-F1
#
_entry.id   AF-A0A8J6YD87-F1
#
_cell.length_a   1.000
_cell.length_b   1.000
_cell.length_c   1.000
_cell.angle_alpha   90.00
_cell.angle_beta   90.00
_cell.angle_gamma   90.00
#
_symmetry.space_group_name_H-M   'P 1'
#
loop_
_entity.id
_entity.type
_entity.pdbx_description
1 polymer ?
#
loop_
_entity_poly.entity_id
_entity_poly.type
_entity_poly.pdbx_seq_one_letter_code
_entity_poly.pdbx_strand_id
1 'polypeptide(L)'
;MTDEKKIADEKLSENELDNITGGTIAETLADGFDLYRRGIVEDVYVGSERTRRAINVMGYKYEDKGGLFKPNNYYDHKGNPVDRGQFWKDFDNQYQREVVPVADVIREKMIPIVEESLTRKKVLYPT
;
A
#
# COMPACT_ATOMS: atom_id res chain seq x y z
N MET A 1 -23.89 30.74 13.96
CA MET A 1 -23.17 29.50 13.63
C MET A 1 -21.86 29.92 13.02
N THR A 2 -20.75 29.62 13.68
CA THR A 2 -19.42 29.92 13.16
C THR A 2 -19.15 29.06 11.93
N ASP A 3 -18.54 29.67 10.91
CA ASP A 3 -18.20 29.04 9.63
C ASP A 3 -17.36 27.76 9.78
N GLU A 4 -16.75 27.55 10.95
CA GLU A 4 -16.03 26.35 11.37
C GLU A 4 -16.88 25.06 11.28
N LYS A 5 -18.19 25.15 11.50
CA LYS A 5 -19.07 23.96 11.43
C LYS A 5 -19.43 23.56 10.00
N LYS A 6 -19.26 24.47 9.04
CA LYS A 6 -19.55 24.24 7.60
C LYS A 6 -18.42 23.47 6.91
N ILE A 7 -17.19 23.60 7.41
CA ILE A 7 -15.98 22.99 6.85
C ILE A 7 -15.90 21.48 7.16
N ALA A 8 -16.59 20.99 8.20
CA ALA A 8 -16.56 19.58 8.59
C ALA A 8 -17.45 18.66 7.74
N ASP A 9 -18.43 19.20 7.01
CA ASP A 9 -19.41 18.42 6.23
C ASP A 9 -19.11 18.37 4.72
N GLU A 10 -18.18 19.18 4.21
CA GLU A 10 -17.76 19.13 2.81
C GLU A 10 -16.73 18.01 2.61
N LYS A 11 -17.17 16.89 2.01
CA LYS A 11 -16.26 15.84 1.54
C LYS A 11 -15.31 16.43 0.51
N LEU A 12 -14.01 16.34 0.78
CA LEU A 12 -12.97 16.66 -0.18
C LEU A 12 -13.17 15.87 -1.47
N SER A 13 -13.00 16.53 -2.62
CA SER A 13 -12.95 15.86 -3.91
C SER A 13 -11.72 14.95 -4.01
N GLU A 14 -11.76 13.98 -4.93
CA GLU A 14 -10.63 13.07 -5.20
C GLU A 14 -9.33 13.81 -5.50
N ASN A 15 -9.39 14.93 -6.24
CA ASN A 15 -8.23 15.76 -6.55
C ASN A 15 -7.70 16.50 -5.31
N GLU A 16 -8.57 16.93 -4.40
CA GLU A 16 -8.16 17.58 -3.16
C GLU A 16 -7.54 16.56 -2.19
N LEU A 17 -8.10 15.36 -2.13
CA LEU A 17 -7.50 14.23 -1.40
C LEU A 17 -6.13 13.85 -1.99
N ASP A 18 -5.98 13.83 -3.32
CA ASP A 18 -4.71 13.60 -3.99
C ASP A 18 -3.67 14.66 -3.59
N ASN A 19 -4.04 15.93 -3.60
CA ASN A 19 -3.11 17.02 -3.26
C ASN A 19 -2.72 17.08 -1.77
N ILE A 20 -3.59 16.68 -0.85
CA ILE A 20 -3.34 16.74 0.61
C ILE A 20 -2.55 15.52 1.10
N THR A 21 -2.75 14.34 0.50
CA THR A 21 -2.16 13.08 1.00
C THR A 21 -0.66 12.93 0.76
N GLY A 22 -0.03 13.83 0.02
CA GLY A 22 1.45 13.92 -0.04
C GLY A 22 2.18 12.71 -0.63
N GLY A 23 1.50 11.66 -1.14
CA GLY A 23 2.19 10.50 -1.75
C GLY A 23 1.40 9.20 -1.87
N THR A 24 1.05 8.82 -3.09
CA THR A 24 1.20 7.50 -3.74
C THR A 24 0.66 6.28 -2.98
N ILE A 25 -0.31 6.50 -2.10
CA ILE A 25 -0.80 5.53 -1.11
C ILE A 25 -1.28 4.24 -1.79
N ALA A 26 -2.05 4.35 -2.88
CA ALA A 26 -2.64 3.18 -3.52
C ALA A 26 -1.59 2.20 -4.05
N GLU A 27 -0.65 2.67 -4.87
CA GLU A 27 0.43 1.82 -5.39
C GLU A 27 1.40 1.40 -4.28
N THR A 28 1.72 2.28 -3.33
CA THR A 28 2.61 1.93 -2.21
C THR A 28 2.03 0.82 -1.32
N LEU A 29 0.71 0.85 -1.06
CA LEU A 29 0.02 -0.20 -0.32
C LEU A 29 -0.03 -1.50 -1.12
N ALA A 30 -0.31 -1.42 -2.42
CA ALA A 30 -0.27 -2.57 -3.30
C ALA A 30 1.12 -3.21 -3.34
N ASP A 31 2.17 -2.40 -3.42
CA ASP A 31 3.56 -2.87 -3.41
C ASP A 31 3.95 -3.45 -2.04
N GLY A 32 3.51 -2.84 -0.94
CA GLY A 32 3.69 -3.39 0.41
C GLY A 32 3.04 -4.77 0.55
N PHE A 33 1.84 -4.94 -0.01
CA PHE A 33 1.15 -6.22 -0.06
C PHE A 33 1.88 -7.25 -0.94
N ASP A 34 2.42 -6.81 -2.08
CA ASP A 34 3.23 -7.66 -2.96
C ASP A 34 4.53 -8.12 -2.27
N LEU A 35 5.17 -7.28 -1.46
CA LEU A 35 6.32 -7.66 -0.63
C LEU A 35 5.92 -8.67 0.46
N TYR A 36 4.76 -8.49 1.09
CA TYR A 36 4.25 -9.41 2.11
C TYR A 36 4.03 -10.80 1.52
N ARG A 37 3.39 -10.88 0.35
CA ARG A 37 3.15 -12.13 -0.38
C ARG A 37 4.43 -12.88 -0.75
N ARG A 38 5.56 -12.17 -0.83
CA ARG A 38 6.91 -12.72 -1.09
C ARG A 38 7.69 -13.03 0.20
N GLY A 39 7.08 -12.85 1.36
CA GLY A 39 7.71 -13.03 2.67
C GLY A 39 8.92 -12.10 2.90
N ILE A 40 8.92 -10.92 2.28
CA ILE A 40 9.98 -9.91 2.45
C ILE A 40 9.68 -9.02 3.65
N VAL A 41 8.39 -8.79 3.90
CA VAL A 41 7.86 -8.06 5.05
C VAL A 41 6.89 -8.97 5.79
N GLU A 42 6.81 -8.80 7.11
CA GLU A 42 6.04 -9.69 7.99
C GLU A 42 4.58 -9.26 8.17
N ASP A 43 4.27 -8.00 7.85
CA ASP A 43 2.94 -7.41 8.03
C ASP A 43 2.22 -7.22 6.70
N VAL A 44 0.91 -7.47 6.69
CA VAL A 44 0.04 -7.22 5.51
C VAL A 44 -0.09 -5.71 5.24
N TYR A 45 -0.02 -4.91 6.30
CA TYR A 45 -0.13 -3.45 6.23
C TYR A 45 1.22 -2.81 6.54
N VAL A 46 1.98 -2.54 5.50
CA VAL A 46 3.30 -1.91 5.63
C VAL A 46 3.20 -0.43 5.27
N GLY A 47 3.72 0.41 6.16
CA GLY A 47 3.82 1.84 5.90
C GLY A 47 4.76 2.14 4.72
N SER A 48 4.52 3.26 4.04
CA SER A 48 5.24 3.65 2.82
C SER A 48 6.76 3.67 2.96
N GLU A 49 7.27 4.14 4.10
CA GLU A 49 8.70 4.18 4.41
C GLU A 49 9.31 2.77 4.47
N ARG A 50 8.62 1.82 5.10
CA ARG A 50 9.06 0.43 5.17
C ARG A 50 9.01 -0.28 3.82
N THR A 51 7.97 -0.05 3.01
CA THR A 51 7.87 -0.58 1.63
C THR A 51 9.07 -0.11 0.80
N ARG A 52 9.36 1.20 0.83
CA ARG A 52 10.49 1.79 0.10
C ARG A 52 11.83 1.25 0.58
N ARG A 53 12.02 1.15 1.89
CA ARG A 53 13.27 0.64 2.46
C ARG A 53 13.52 -0.82 2.06
N ALA A 54 12.49 -1.66 2.10
CA ALA A 54 12.60 -3.05 1.67
C ALA A 54 13.02 -3.16 0.19
N ILE A 55 12.36 -2.40 -0.70
CA ILE A 55 12.71 -2.36 -2.13
C ILE A 55 14.15 -1.86 -2.34
N ASN A 56 14.53 -0.77 -1.70
CA ASN A 56 15.86 -0.16 -1.86
C ASN A 56 17.00 -1.05 -1.39
N VAL A 57 16.82 -1.81 -0.29
CA VAL A 57 17.83 -2.76 0.21
C VAL A 57 18.10 -3.89 -0.79
N MET A 58 17.15 -4.19 -1.67
CA MET A 58 17.27 -5.21 -2.71
C MET A 58 17.90 -4.67 -4.01
N GLY A 59 18.44 -3.44 -4.00
CA GLY A 59 19.14 -2.87 -5.15
C GLY A 59 18.21 -2.33 -6.25
N TYR A 60 16.91 -2.37 -6.03
CA TYR A 60 15.91 -1.70 -6.86
C TYR A 60 15.69 -0.28 -6.32
N LYS A 61 15.24 0.66 -7.16
CA LYS A 61 14.91 2.01 -6.69
C LYS A 61 13.42 2.29 -6.91
N TYR A 62 12.84 2.93 -5.91
CA TYR A 62 11.44 3.34 -5.85
C TYR A 62 11.37 4.80 -5.42
N GLU A 63 10.62 5.64 -6.15
CA GLU A 63 10.35 7.02 -5.76
C GLU A 63 8.84 7.32 -5.79
N ASP A 64 8.34 7.89 -4.71
CA ASP A 64 6.98 8.42 -4.59
C ASP A 64 6.91 9.83 -5.18
N LYS A 65 5.87 10.12 -5.99
CA LYS A 65 5.69 11.44 -6.60
C LYS A 65 4.75 12.39 -5.84
N GLY A 66 4.21 11.98 -4.69
CA GLY A 66 3.05 12.68 -4.14
C GLY A 66 1.73 12.18 -4.77
N GLY A 67 0.60 12.22 -4.06
CA GLY A 67 -0.74 12.00 -4.65
C GLY A 67 -1.38 10.62 -4.47
N LEU A 68 -2.62 10.55 -3.97
CA LEU A 68 -3.46 9.35 -3.83
C LEU A 68 -3.45 8.39 -5.05
N PHE A 69 -3.47 8.90 -6.29
CA PHE A 69 -3.66 8.11 -7.51
C PHE A 69 -2.48 8.18 -8.49
N LYS A 70 -1.48 9.02 -8.24
CA LYS A 70 -0.35 9.14 -9.17
C LYS A 70 0.48 7.84 -9.12
N PRO A 71 1.04 7.39 -10.26
CA PRO A 71 1.92 6.23 -10.25
C PRO A 71 3.29 6.58 -9.64
N ASN A 72 3.91 5.59 -9.00
CA ASN A 72 5.31 5.69 -8.55
C ASN A 72 6.28 5.65 -9.73
N ASN A 73 7.52 6.10 -9.50
CA ASN A 73 8.61 5.79 -10.40
C ASN A 73 9.30 4.50 -9.96
N TYR A 74 9.48 3.58 -10.91
CA TYR A 74 10.18 2.31 -10.69
C TYR A 74 11.46 2.30 -11.51
N TYR A 75 12.49 1.66 -10.96
CA TYR A 75 13.78 1.52 -11.61
C TYR A 75 14.29 0.08 -11.46
N ASP A 76 14.94 -0.44 -12.50
CA ASP A 76 15.60 -1.75 -12.46
C ASP A 76 16.86 -1.74 -11.56
N HIS A 77 17.49 -2.90 -11.40
CA HIS A 77 18.73 -3.07 -10.62
C HIS A 77 19.95 -2.33 -11.20
N LYS A 78 19.83 -1.76 -12.42
CA LYS A 78 20.86 -0.93 -13.07
C LYS A 78 20.52 0.56 -12.96
N GLY A 79 19.40 0.91 -12.34
CA GLY A 79 18.92 2.28 -12.18
C GLY A 79 18.21 2.85 -13.41
N ASN A 80 17.80 2.02 -14.37
CA ASN A 80 17.02 2.48 -15.53
C ASN A 80 15.54 2.58 -15.17
N PRO A 81 14.81 3.62 -15.61
CA PRO A 81 13.37 3.70 -15.43
C PRO A 81 12.65 2.54 -16.11
N VAL A 82 11.70 1.92 -15.41
CA VAL A 82 10.82 0.85 -15.92
C VAL A 82 9.38 1.10 -15.44
N ASP A 83 8.41 0.45 -16.07
CA ASP A 83 7.04 0.42 -15.55
C ASP A 83 6.89 -0.58 -14.38
N ARG A 84 5.79 -0.45 -13.62
CA ARG A 84 5.51 -1.30 -12.45
C ARG A 84 5.45 -2.80 -12.78
N GLY A 85 4.89 -3.15 -13.95
CA GLY A 85 4.74 -4.55 -14.35
C GLY A 85 6.08 -5.20 -14.66
N GLN A 86 6.93 -4.50 -15.43
CA GLN A 86 8.28 -4.93 -15.74
C GLN A 86 9.16 -4.97 -14.49
N PHE A 87 9.01 -4.00 -13.58
CA PHE A 87 9.67 -3.99 -12.28
C PHE A 87 9.45 -5.29 -11.51
N TRP A 88 8.18 -5.66 -11.28
CA TRP A 88 7.85 -6.88 -10.51
C TRP A 88 8.27 -8.16 -11.22
N LYS A 89 8.19 -8.20 -12.56
CA LYS A 89 8.69 -9.32 -13.34
C LYS A 89 10.19 -9.52 -13.16
N ASP A 90 10.98 -8.46 -13.25
CA ASP A 90 12.43 -8.52 -13.05
C ASP A 90 12.77 -8.89 -11.61
N PHE A 91 12.04 -8.31 -10.66
CA PHE A 91 12.16 -8.63 -9.25
C PHE A 91 11.96 -10.13 -8.98
N ASP A 92 10.87 -10.71 -9.50
CA ASP A 92 10.55 -12.12 -9.32
C ASP A 92 11.58 -13.04 -9.99
N ASN A 93 12.08 -12.65 -11.17
CA ASN A 93 13.15 -13.38 -11.86
C ASN A 93 14.45 -13.43 -11.04
N GLN A 94 14.78 -12.34 -10.34
CA GLN A 94 16.01 -12.23 -9.55
C GLN A 94 15.92 -12.94 -8.20
N TYR A 95 14.78 -12.85 -7.52
CA TYR A 95 14.64 -13.34 -6.14
C TYR A 95 13.95 -14.70 -6.00
N GLN A 96 13.35 -15.23 -7.08
CA GLN A 96 12.76 -16.58 -7.20
C GLN A 96 12.03 -17.05 -5.92
N ARG A 97 11.22 -16.18 -5.33
CA ARG A 97 10.43 -16.51 -4.15
C ARG A 97 9.06 -17.03 -4.56
N GLU A 98 8.56 -18.00 -3.81
CA GLU A 98 7.17 -18.42 -3.92
C GLU A 98 6.27 -17.25 -3.50
N VAL A 99 5.35 -16.88 -4.38
CA VAL A 99 4.42 -15.78 -4.13
C VAL A 99 3.11 -16.38 -3.64
N VAL A 100 2.76 -16.10 -2.38
CA VAL A 100 1.48 -16.55 -1.82
C VAL A 100 0.33 -15.95 -2.64
N PRO A 101 -0.67 -16.73 -3.09
CA PRO A 101 -1.80 -16.20 -3.83
C PRO A 101 -2.63 -15.19 -3.03
N VAL A 102 -3.17 -14.17 -3.71
CA VAL A 102 -4.00 -13.12 -3.07
C VAL A 102 -5.18 -13.72 -2.33
N ALA A 103 -5.85 -14.72 -2.94
CA ALA A 103 -7.01 -15.38 -2.35
C ALA A 103 -6.68 -16.03 -1.00
N ASP A 104 -5.48 -16.58 -0.87
CA ASP A 104 -5.05 -17.28 0.35
C ASP A 104 -4.72 -16.26 1.45
N VAL A 105 -4.03 -15.16 1.11
CA VAL A 105 -3.81 -14.07 2.08
C VAL A 105 -5.13 -13.48 2.58
N ILE A 106 -6.11 -13.28 1.71
CA ILE A 106 -7.43 -12.79 2.11
C ILE A 106 -8.09 -13.74 3.11
N ARG A 107 -8.11 -15.04 2.78
CA ARG A 107 -8.76 -16.07 3.61
C ARG A 107 -8.09 -16.23 4.98
N GLU A 108 -6.77 -16.29 5.00
CA GLU A 108 -6.01 -16.66 6.20
C GLU A 108 -5.68 -15.48 7.11
N LYS A 109 -5.60 -14.26 6.57
CA LYS A 109 -5.15 -13.08 7.32
C LYS A 109 -6.20 -11.99 7.39
N MET A 110 -6.81 -11.62 6.26
CA MET A 110 -7.69 -10.44 6.23
C MET A 110 -9.07 -10.71 6.82
N ILE A 111 -9.71 -11.83 6.47
CA ILE A 111 -11.05 -12.18 7.01
C ILE A 111 -11.03 -12.23 8.54
N PRO A 112 -10.08 -12.92 9.20
CA PRO A 112 -10.02 -12.95 10.66
C PRO A 112 -9.91 -11.56 11.31
N ILE A 113 -9.09 -10.66 10.74
CA ILE A 113 -8.92 -9.28 11.25
C ILE A 113 -10.24 -8.51 11.17
N VAL A 114 -10.97 -8.66 10.06
CA VAL A 114 -12.27 -8.00 9.86
C VAL A 114 -13.31 -8.55 10.84
N GLU A 115 -13.38 -9.87 11.01
CA GLU A 115 -14.30 -10.53 11.95
C GLU A 115 -14.03 -10.10 13.41
N GLU A 116 -12.76 -10.04 13.82
CA GLU A 116 -12.37 -9.55 15.14
C GLU A 116 -12.77 -8.08 15.34
N SER A 117 -12.53 -7.24 14.33
CA SER A 117 -12.87 -5.82 14.38
C SER A 117 -14.38 -5.57 14.49
N LEU A 118 -15.17 -6.33 13.73
CA LEU A 118 -16.64 -6.28 13.79
C LEU A 118 -17.16 -6.77 15.14
N THR A 119 -16.54 -7.80 15.71
CA THR A 119 -16.89 -8.32 17.04
C THR A 119 -16.60 -7.27 18.12
N ARG A 120 -15.41 -6.65 18.12
CA ARG A 120 -15.06 -5.57 19.05
C ARG A 120 -16.00 -4.37 18.94
N LYS A 121 -16.41 -3.99 17.73
CA LYS A 121 -17.36 -2.88 17.52
C LYS A 121 -18.72 -3.16 18.16
N LYS A 122 -19.24 -4.40 18.06
CA LYS A 122 -20.49 -4.79 18.71
C LYS A 122 -20.42 -4.73 20.24
N VAL A 123 -19.25 -5.00 20.82
CA VAL A 123 -19.03 -4.92 22.27
C VAL A 123 -18.96 -3.47 22.75
N LEU A 124 -18.28 -2.59 21.99
CA LEU A 124 -18.10 -1.18 22.37
C LEU A 124 -19.33 -0.31 22.09
N TYR A 125 -20.16 -0.70 21.11
CA TYR A 125 -21.37 0.00 20.72
C TYR A 125 -22.53 -1.00 20.56
N PRO A 126 -23.08 -1.54 21.67
CA PRO A 126 -24.25 -2.39 21.61
C PRO A 126 -25.44 -1.56 21.09
N THR A 127 -26.21 -2.14 20.18
CA THR A 127 -27.39 -1.55 19.56
C THR A 127 -28.61 -1.64 20.47
#